data_AF-A0A1X4HYG0-F1
#
_entry.id   AF-A0A1X4HYG0-F1
#
_cell.length_a   1.000
_cell.length_b   1.000
_cell.length_c   1.000
_cell.angle_alpha   90.00
_cell.angle_beta   90.00
_cell.angle_gamma   90.00
#
_symmetry.space_group_name_H-M   'P 1'
#
loop_
_entity.id
_entity.type
_entity.pdbx_description
1 polymer ?
#
loop_
_entity_poly.entity_id
_entity_poly.type
_entity_poly.pdbx_seq_one_letter_code
_entity_poly.pdbx_strand_id
1 'polypeptide(L)'
;MSTAILTGQPVPGSSLEGDLRSLGFDVRTASGIAEAGTLLAGVPAGQRVAVVDARFVGHAHALRLGLTDPRFPLSAIPGAVTAQPAGRQALIRAMARESSAADAGP
;
A
#
# COMPACT_ATOMS: atom_id res chain seq x y z
N MET A 1 -4.92 12.93 6.67
CA MET A 1 -5.20 11.48 6.77
C MET A 1 -4.30 10.73 5.80
N SER A 2 -3.92 9.51 6.14
CA SER A 2 -3.14 8.60 5.29
C SER A 2 -4.04 7.47 4.80
N THR A 3 -3.78 6.89 3.63
CA THR A 3 -4.59 5.77 3.09
C THR A 3 -3.74 4.52 2.91
N ALA A 4 -4.25 3.36 3.31
CA ALA A 4 -3.65 2.06 3.06
C ALA A 4 -4.55 1.27 2.10
N ILE A 5 -3.97 0.74 1.04
CA ILE A 5 -4.64 -0.06 0.01
C ILE A 5 -4.18 -1.50 0.18
N LEU A 6 -5.08 -2.38 0.60
CA LEU A 6 -4.84 -3.81 0.69
C LEU A 6 -5.02 -4.46 -0.66
N THR A 7 -4.04 -5.24 -1.09
CA THR A 7 -4.08 -5.96 -2.36
C THR A 7 -4.14 -7.46 -2.14
N GLY A 8 -4.99 -8.14 -2.90
CA GLY A 8 -5.16 -9.59 -2.83
C GLY A 8 -6.29 -10.03 -1.91
N GLN A 9 -6.45 -11.34 -1.74
CA GLN A 9 -7.53 -11.89 -0.93
C GLN A 9 -7.26 -11.73 0.57
N PRO A 10 -8.20 -11.16 1.34
CA PRO A 10 -8.13 -11.13 2.79
C PRO A 10 -7.95 -12.52 3.37
N VAL A 11 -7.01 -12.65 4.31
CA VAL A 11 -6.82 -13.90 5.06
C VAL A 11 -7.80 -13.90 6.24
N PRO A 12 -8.68 -14.91 6.38
CA PRO A 12 -9.61 -14.99 7.49
C PRO A 12 -8.89 -14.94 8.85
N GLY A 13 -9.41 -14.13 9.78
CA GLY A 13 -8.81 -13.96 11.11
C GLY A 13 -7.57 -13.06 11.16
N SER A 14 -7.17 -12.44 10.03
CA SER A 14 -6.06 -11.48 10.01
C SER A 14 -6.41 -10.19 10.76
N SER A 15 -5.50 -9.72 11.61
CA SER A 15 -5.60 -8.44 12.32
C SER A 15 -5.14 -7.23 11.50
N LEU A 16 -4.65 -7.46 10.26
CA LEU A 16 -3.94 -6.46 9.46
C LEU A 16 -4.72 -5.16 9.25
N GLU A 17 -6.01 -5.25 8.93
CA GLU A 17 -6.87 -4.07 8.77
C GLU A 17 -6.97 -3.24 10.05
N GLY A 18 -7.11 -3.91 11.20
CA GLY A 18 -7.18 -3.27 12.52
C GLY A 18 -5.86 -2.60 12.89
N ASP A 19 -4.74 -3.25 12.59
CA ASP A 19 -3.40 -2.71 12.82
C ASP A 19 -3.16 -1.44 11.98
N LEU A 20 -3.55 -1.46 10.69
CA LEU A 20 -3.42 -0.29 9.81
C LEU A 20 -4.30 0.88 10.26
N ARG A 21 -5.54 0.62 10.68
CA ARG A 21 -6.41 1.67 11.25
C ARG A 21 -5.84 2.24 12.54
N SER A 22 -5.25 1.40 13.40
CA SER A 22 -4.59 1.83 14.63
C SER A 22 -3.35 2.69 14.37
N LEU A 23 -2.68 2.51 13.22
CA LEU A 23 -1.59 3.36 12.74
C LEU A 23 -2.09 4.67 12.09
N GLY A 24 -3.40 4.89 12.00
CA GLY A 24 -4.00 6.12 11.47
C GLY A 24 -4.23 6.11 9.95
N PHE A 25 -4.30 4.94 9.33
CA PHE A 25 -4.67 4.80 7.92
C PHE A 25 -6.18 4.59 7.75
N ASP A 26 -6.75 5.26 6.75
CA ASP A 26 -7.99 4.82 6.10
C ASP A 26 -7.69 3.60 5.24
N VAL A 27 -8.40 2.48 5.44
CA VAL A 27 -8.09 1.21 4.77
C VAL A 27 -9.08 0.95 3.66
N ARG A 28 -8.56 0.72 2.46
CA ARG A 28 -9.30 0.34 1.26
C ARG A 28 -8.78 -0.98 0.72
N THR A 29 -9.62 -1.76 0.08
CA THR A 29 -9.22 -3.06 -0.48
C THR A 29 -9.34 -3.02 -1.99
N ALA A 30 -8.36 -3.62 -2.66
CA ALA A 30 -8.31 -3.80 -4.10
C ALA A 30 -8.20 -5.30 -4.42
N SER A 31 -9.03 -5.76 -5.35
CA SER A 31 -9.04 -7.13 -5.86
C SER A 31 -7.78 -7.48 -6.67
N GLY A 32 -7.05 -6.48 -7.17
CA GLY A 32 -5.82 -6.66 -7.94
C GLY A 32 -5.08 -5.36 -8.23
N ILE A 33 -3.99 -5.47 -8.98
CA ILE A 33 -3.04 -4.37 -9.22
C ILE A 33 -3.64 -3.18 -9.98
N ALA A 34 -4.55 -3.44 -10.91
CA ALA A 34 -5.23 -2.39 -11.68
C ALA A 34 -6.14 -1.53 -10.78
N GLU A 35 -6.99 -2.17 -9.98
CA GLU A 35 -7.86 -1.48 -9.02
C GLU A 35 -7.05 -0.74 -7.96
N ALA A 36 -5.96 -1.35 -7.49
CA ALA A 36 -5.04 -0.69 -6.55
C ALA A 36 -4.43 0.58 -7.15
N GLY A 37 -4.07 0.57 -8.43
CA GLY A 37 -3.63 1.75 -9.17
C GLY A 37 -4.70 2.84 -9.26
N THR A 38 -5.95 2.48 -9.55
CA THR A 38 -7.09 3.42 -9.57
C THR A 38 -7.35 4.05 -8.20
N LEU A 39 -7.39 3.24 -7.14
CA LEU A 39 -7.54 3.72 -5.77
C LEU A 39 -6.39 4.64 -5.37
N LEU A 40 -5.16 4.26 -5.71
CA LEU A 40 -3.97 5.06 -5.46
C LEU A 40 -4.07 6.42 -6.16
N ALA A 41 -4.47 6.48 -7.43
CA ALA A 41 -4.63 7.73 -8.17
C ALA A 41 -5.73 8.63 -7.57
N GLY A 42 -6.78 8.05 -7.00
CA GLY A 42 -7.88 8.76 -6.36
C GLY A 42 -7.55 9.37 -4.98
N VAL A 43 -6.41 9.02 -4.36
CA VAL A 43 -5.99 9.62 -3.08
C VAL A 43 -5.46 11.05 -3.32
N PRO A 44 -5.89 12.05 -2.53
CA PRO A 44 -5.41 13.43 -2.66
C PRO A 44 -3.89 13.56 -2.64
N ALA A 45 -3.33 14.41 -3.51
CA ALA A 45 -1.89 14.58 -3.75
C ALA A 45 -1.05 14.70 -2.46
N GLY A 46 -1.53 15.46 -1.48
CA GLY A 46 -0.84 15.74 -0.22
C GLY A 46 -0.94 14.66 0.87
N GLN A 47 -1.54 13.50 0.59
CA GLN A 47 -1.71 12.43 1.58
C GLN A 47 -0.68 11.31 1.39
N ARG A 48 -0.25 10.70 2.50
CA ARG A 48 0.55 9.47 2.47
C ARG A 48 -0.31 8.31 2.01
N VAL A 49 0.30 7.41 1.25
CA VAL A 49 -0.33 6.19 0.74
C VAL A 49 0.53 4.98 1.05
N ALA A 50 -0.09 3.87 1.43
CA ALA A 50 0.55 2.57 1.56
C ALA A 50 -0.17 1.55 0.70
N VAL A 51 0.58 0.63 0.09
CA VAL A 51 0.05 -0.56 -0.59
C VAL A 51 0.59 -1.76 0.18
N VAL A 52 -0.31 -2.64 0.64
CA VAL A 52 0.02 -3.74 1.55
C VAL A 52 -0.63 -5.02 1.03
N ASP A 53 0.13 -6.10 0.95
CA ASP A 53 -0.42 -7.41 0.60
C ASP A 53 -1.33 -7.92 1.73
N ALA A 54 -2.55 -8.35 1.40
CA ALA A 54 -3.52 -8.86 2.36
C ALA A 54 -3.04 -10.15 3.08
N ARG A 55 -2.04 -10.84 2.52
CA ARG A 55 -1.36 -12.00 3.09
C ARG A 55 -0.13 -11.63 3.92
N PHE A 56 0.09 -10.35 4.19
CA PHE A 56 1.17 -9.92 5.07
C PHE A 56 1.04 -10.59 6.45
N VAL A 57 2.02 -11.41 6.81
CA VAL A 57 2.11 -12.14 8.09
C VAL A 57 3.16 -11.53 9.03
N GLY A 58 3.69 -10.35 8.72
CA GLY A 58 4.67 -9.67 9.58
C GLY A 58 4.05 -9.07 10.84
N HIS A 59 4.90 -8.71 11.80
CA HIS A 59 4.46 -8.07 13.04
C HIS A 59 4.03 -6.62 12.80
N ALA A 60 3.04 -6.13 13.55
CA ALA A 60 2.59 -4.72 13.51
C ALA A 60 3.75 -3.72 13.72
N HIS A 61 4.79 -4.10 14.48
CA HIS A 61 5.99 -3.28 14.65
C HIS A 61 6.73 -3.03 13.33
N ALA A 62 6.77 -4.02 12.43
CA ALA A 62 7.37 -3.87 11.10
C ALA A 62 6.55 -2.90 10.24
N LEU A 63 5.21 -2.97 10.28
CA LEU A 63 4.33 -2.01 9.59
C LEU A 63 4.54 -0.59 10.13
N ARG A 64 4.69 -0.43 11.45
CA ARG A 64 4.98 0.88 12.04
C ARG A 64 6.30 1.44 11.53
N LEU A 65 7.37 0.66 11.59
CA LEU A 65 8.69 1.08 11.10
C LEU A 65 8.66 1.38 9.59
N GLY A 66 8.12 0.46 8.80
CA GLY A 66 8.12 0.56 7.34
C GLY A 66 7.20 1.66 6.79
N LEU A 67 5.99 1.78 7.34
CA LEU A 67 4.94 2.62 6.75
C LEU A 67 4.90 4.04 7.32
N THR A 68 5.47 4.25 8.51
CA THR A 68 5.35 5.54 9.21
C THR A 68 6.63 6.36 9.31
N ASP A 69 7.78 5.81 8.90
CA ASP A 69 9.07 6.53 8.95
C ASP A 69 9.00 7.85 8.15
N PRO A 70 9.20 9.01 8.82
CA PRO A 70 9.14 10.31 8.16
C PRO A 70 10.39 10.64 7.34
N ARG A 71 11.50 9.93 7.53
CA ARG A 71 12.81 10.29 6.96
C ARG A 71 12.91 10.00 5.46
N PHE A 72 12.16 9.01 4.98
CA PHE A 72 12.23 8.57 3.60
C PHE A 72 10.92 8.86 2.86
N PRO A 73 10.98 9.44 1.64
CA PRO A 73 9.78 9.70 0.84
C PRO A 73 9.11 8.41 0.35
N LEU A 74 9.86 7.30 0.29
CA LEU A 74 9.40 5.96 -0.04
C LEU A 74 10.10 4.97 0.90
N SER A 75 9.38 3.96 1.36
CA SER A 75 9.94 2.86 2.15
C SER A 75 9.21 1.57 1.80
N ALA A 76 9.95 0.46 1.80
CA ALA A 76 9.43 -0.85 1.49
C ALA A 76 9.93 -1.87 2.52
N ILE A 77 9.00 -2.73 2.94
CA ILE A 77 9.27 -3.96 3.67
C ILE A 77 8.68 -5.12 2.86
N PRO A 78 9.06 -6.38 3.10
CA PRO A 78 8.42 -7.52 2.44
C PRO A 78 6.89 -7.46 2.58
N GLY A 79 6.17 -7.42 1.45
CA GLY A 79 4.72 -7.36 1.41
C GLY A 79 4.08 -5.98 1.66
N ALA A 80 4.86 -4.91 1.85
CA ALA A 80 4.28 -3.57 2.01
C ALA A 80 5.20 -2.45 1.51
N VAL A 81 4.62 -1.45 0.86
CA VAL A 81 5.30 -0.23 0.41
C VAL A 81 4.52 1.01 0.82
N THR A 82 5.21 2.06 1.25
CA THR A 82 4.62 3.38 1.57
C THR A 82 5.25 4.47 0.73
N ALA A 83 4.45 5.48 0.40
CA ALA A 83 4.90 6.71 -0.24
C ALA A 83 4.34 7.93 0.50
N GLN A 84 5.24 8.82 0.88
CA GLN A 84 4.90 10.20 1.23
C GLN A 84 4.53 10.99 -0.03
N PRO A 85 3.93 12.20 0.08
CA PRO A 85 3.55 13.02 -1.08
C PRO A 85 4.67 13.18 -2.12
N ALA A 86 5.91 13.41 -1.68
CA ALA A 86 7.08 13.54 -2.55
C ALA A 86 7.43 12.24 -3.33
N GLY A 87 7.09 11.07 -2.78
CA GLY A 87 7.37 9.76 -3.38
C GLY A 87 6.24 9.19 -4.24
N ARG A 88 5.03 9.77 -4.18
CA ARG A 88 3.82 9.18 -4.80
C ARG A 88 3.95 8.97 -6.30
N GLN A 89 4.55 9.92 -7.01
CA GLN A 89 4.70 9.81 -8.47
C GLN A 89 5.56 8.62 -8.89
N ALA A 90 6.61 8.30 -8.12
CA ALA A 90 7.42 7.13 -8.39
C ALA A 90 6.63 5.83 -8.12
N LEU A 91 5.85 5.78 -7.04
CA LEU A 91 4.98 4.63 -6.74
C LEU A 91 3.92 4.42 -7.82
N ILE A 92 3.22 5.47 -8.26
CA ILE A 92 2.20 5.39 -9.33
C ILE A 92 2.81 4.85 -10.62
N ARG A 93 3.99 5.36 -11.02
CA ARG A 93 4.68 4.87 -12.21
C ARG A 93 5.12 3.41 -12.09
N ALA A 94 5.58 2.98 -10.91
CA ALA A 94 5.92 1.60 -10.66
C ALA A 94 4.68 0.70 -10.80
N MET A 95 3.55 1.07 -10.17
CA MET A 95 2.30 0.30 -10.28
C MET A 95 1.79 0.22 -11.73
N ALA A 96 1.87 1.30 -12.50
CA ALA A 96 1.48 1.29 -13.91
C ALA A 96 2.32 0.31 -14.72
N ARG A 97 3.65 0.28 -14.50
CA ARG A 97 4.57 -0.66 -15.16
C ARG A 97 4.24 -2.11 -14.81
N GLU A 98 4.05 -2.40 -13.52
CA GLU A 98 3.72 -3.74 -13.04
C GLU A 98 2.36 -4.21 -13.58
N SER A 99 1.37 -3.32 -13.62
CA SER A 99 0.05 -3.63 -14.18
C SER A 99 0.11 -3.96 -15.67
N SER A 100 0.93 -3.25 -16.46
CA SER A 100 1.15 -3.58 -17.87
C SER A 100 1.93 -4.88 -18.05
N ALA A 101 2.88 -5.20 -17.17
CA ALA A 101 3.61 -6.47 -17.21
C ALA A 101 2.72 -7.67 -16.86
N ALA A 102 1.75 -7.49 -15.95
CA ALA A 102 0.78 -8.52 -15.60
C ALA A 102 -0.23 -8.80 -16.75
N ASP A 103 -0.59 -7.79 -17.53
CA ASP A 103 -1.43 -7.92 -18.73
C ASP A 103 -0.65 -8.57 -19.89
N ALA A 104 0.64 -8.27 -20.01
CA ALA A 104 1.55 -8.86 -20.99
C ALA A 104 2.06 -10.27 -20.62
N GLY A 105 1.29 -11.05 -19.84
CA GLY A 105 1.68 -12.39 -19.38
C GLY A 105 2.10 -13.35 -20.51
N PRO A 106 2.90 -14.39 -20.17
CA PRO A 106 3.74 -15.17 -21.09
C PRO A 106 3.01 -15.92 -22.20
#